data_AF-A0A0D6KEM8-F1
#
_entry.id   AF-A0A0D6KEM8-F1
#
_cell.length_a   1.000
_cell.length_b   1.000
_cell.length_c   1.000
_cell.angle_alpha   90.00
_cell.angle_beta   90.00
_cell.angle_gamma   90.00
#
_symmetry.space_group_name_H-M   'P 1'
#
loop_
_entity.id
_entity.type
_entity.pdbx_description
1 polymer ?
#
loop_
_entity_poly.entity_id
_entity_poly.type
_entity_poly.pdbx_seq_one_letter_code
_entity_poly.pdbx_strand_id
1 'polypeptide(L)'
;MTSNSQTPGQLLFAKLEINLDEIPIEQLADYTAVEYYLTVEDEPPPNATNLEKVRHYLEAFHHLCEVKDWNSAKTILLDRQIGSQLQTWSKYREMMNCYQRLIGHLNALDEVTCNRGLGNAYFFLCIYPSFVTLGRGKVEIRVNQGYKN
;
A
#
# COMPACT_ATOMS: atom_id res chain seq x y z
N MET A 1 30.51 -16.55 -13.20
CA MET A 1 30.25 -15.90 -11.89
C MET A 1 28.77 -15.60 -11.83
N THR A 2 27.97 -16.47 -11.22
CA THR A 2 26.52 -16.25 -11.08
C THR A 2 26.30 -15.33 -9.88
N SER A 3 26.16 -14.03 -10.12
CA SER A 3 25.67 -13.13 -9.09
C SER A 3 24.21 -13.45 -8.82
N ASN A 4 23.94 -14.16 -7.72
CA ASN A 4 22.61 -14.28 -7.11
C ASN A 4 22.15 -12.91 -6.60
N SER A 5 21.89 -11.95 -7.49
CA SER A 5 21.30 -10.65 -7.12
C SER A 5 19.80 -10.71 -7.34
N GLN A 6 19.09 -11.45 -6.49
CA GLN A 6 17.63 -11.36 -6.45
C GLN A 6 17.23 -9.96 -5.98
N THR A 7 16.30 -9.32 -6.68
CA THR A 7 15.78 -8.02 -6.27
C THR A 7 14.95 -8.15 -4.99
N PRO A 8 14.74 -7.07 -4.21
CA PRO A 8 13.86 -7.11 -3.05
C PRO A 8 12.43 -7.55 -3.37
N GLY A 9 11.95 -7.29 -4.60
CA GLY A 9 10.66 -7.78 -5.08
C GLY A 9 10.64 -9.29 -5.28
N GLN A 10 11.68 -9.85 -5.93
CA GLN A 10 11.82 -11.29 -6.12
C GLN A 10 11.91 -12.06 -4.80
N LEU A 11 12.67 -11.52 -3.84
CA LEU A 11 12.74 -12.09 -2.48
C LEU A 11 11.38 -12.04 -1.77
N LEU A 12 10.60 -10.97 -2.00
CA LEU A 12 9.26 -10.87 -1.45
C LEU A 12 8.31 -11.89 -2.08
N PHE A 13 8.31 -12.03 -3.40
CA PHE A 13 7.48 -13.02 -4.10
C PHE A 13 7.79 -14.44 -3.63
N ALA A 14 9.07 -14.79 -3.49
CA ALA A 14 9.48 -16.08 -2.93
C ALA A 14 8.98 -16.29 -1.49
N LYS A 15 8.98 -15.25 -0.65
CA LYS A 15 8.42 -15.29 0.72
C LYS A 15 6.90 -15.47 0.75
N LEU A 16 6.18 -15.05 -0.30
CA LEU A 16 4.72 -15.25 -0.37
C LEU A 16 4.34 -16.71 -0.63
N GLU A 17 5.28 -17.55 -1.08
CA GLU A 17 5.06 -18.99 -1.33
C GLU A 17 3.89 -19.27 -2.30
N ILE A 18 3.63 -18.36 -3.24
CA ILE A 18 2.56 -18.48 -4.24
C ILE A 18 2.99 -19.50 -5.30
N ASN A 19 2.23 -20.59 -5.44
CA ASN A 19 2.38 -21.57 -6.52
C ASN A 19 1.29 -21.38 -7.57
N LEU A 20 1.62 -20.79 -8.72
CA LEU A 20 0.65 -20.49 -9.78
C LEU A 20 -0.02 -21.75 -10.38
N ASP A 21 0.63 -22.91 -10.32
CA ASP A 21 0.08 -24.17 -10.84
C ASP A 21 -1.09 -24.70 -9.99
N GLU A 22 -1.20 -24.23 -8.75
CA GLU A 22 -2.24 -24.63 -7.79
C GLU A 22 -3.39 -23.60 -7.71
N ILE A 23 -3.25 -22.45 -8.38
CA ILE A 23 -4.23 -21.37 -8.34
C ILE A 23 -5.39 -21.67 -9.30
N PRO A 24 -6.66 -21.53 -8.85
CA PRO A 24 -7.82 -21.62 -9.73
C PRO A 24 -7.77 -20.60 -10.87
N ILE A 25 -8.26 -20.99 -12.05
CA ILE A 25 -8.21 -20.15 -13.27
C ILE A 25 -8.85 -18.78 -13.03
N GLU A 26 -9.88 -18.69 -12.20
CA GLU A 26 -10.60 -17.45 -11.90
C GLU A 26 -9.74 -16.42 -11.14
N GLN A 27 -8.72 -16.87 -10.40
CA GLN A 27 -7.81 -16.04 -9.62
C GLN A 27 -6.42 -15.92 -10.27
N LEU A 28 -6.14 -16.74 -11.28
CA LEU A 28 -4.83 -16.83 -11.91
C LEU A 28 -4.37 -15.49 -12.45
N ALA A 29 -5.27 -14.69 -13.03
CA ALA A 29 -4.93 -13.37 -13.56
C ALA A 29 -4.36 -12.43 -12.49
N ASP A 30 -4.96 -12.40 -11.30
CA ASP A 30 -4.49 -11.56 -10.19
C ASP A 30 -3.16 -12.06 -9.63
N TYR A 31 -2.99 -13.38 -9.45
CA TYR A 31 -1.73 -13.94 -8.97
C TYR A 31 -0.58 -13.80 -9.99
N THR A 32 -0.86 -13.89 -11.30
CA THR A 32 0.11 -13.55 -12.34
C THR A 32 0.48 -12.07 -12.30
N ALA A 33 -0.47 -11.18 -12.03
CA ALA A 33 -0.16 -9.76 -11.86
C ALA A 33 0.74 -9.52 -10.63
N VAL A 34 0.51 -10.23 -9.52
CA VAL A 34 1.40 -10.19 -8.35
C VAL A 34 2.81 -10.61 -8.70
N GLU A 35 2.98 -11.73 -9.42
CA GLU A 35 4.30 -12.18 -9.91
C GLU A 35 4.94 -11.09 -10.79
N TYR A 36 4.20 -10.57 -11.77
CA TYR A 36 4.69 -9.55 -12.69
C TYR A 36 5.21 -8.32 -11.94
N TYR A 37 4.42 -7.72 -11.06
CA TYR A 37 4.81 -6.51 -10.34
C TYR A 37 5.96 -6.73 -9.35
N LEU A 38 6.07 -7.93 -8.76
CA LEU A 38 7.14 -8.21 -7.81
C LEU A 38 8.44 -8.68 -8.47
N THR A 39 8.38 -9.28 -9.67
CA THR A 39 9.54 -9.98 -10.24
C THR A 39 9.98 -9.50 -11.62
N VAL A 40 9.07 -8.93 -12.42
CA VAL A 40 9.31 -8.56 -13.83
C VAL A 40 9.34 -7.05 -14.01
N GLU A 41 8.39 -6.31 -13.42
CA GLU A 41 8.35 -4.85 -13.52
C GLU A 41 9.68 -4.26 -13.00
N ASP A 42 10.33 -3.45 -13.85
CA ASP A 42 11.64 -2.88 -13.56
C ASP A 42 11.62 -2.03 -12.29
N GLU A 43 12.75 -2.03 -11.58
CA GLU A 43 12.92 -1.11 -10.45
C GLU A 43 12.83 0.35 -10.94
N PRO A 44 12.02 1.19 -10.27
CA PRO A 44 11.84 2.57 -10.68
C PRO A 44 13.17 3.34 -10.60
N PRO A 45 13.40 4.30 -11.51
CA PRO A 45 14.68 5.01 -11.55
C PRO A 45 14.92 5.80 -10.26
N PRO A 46 16.18 6.14 -9.90
CA PRO A 46 16.49 6.79 -8.62
C PRO A 46 15.76 8.12 -8.38
N ASN A 47 15.48 8.85 -9.46
CA ASN A 47 14.77 10.13 -9.48
C ASN A 47 13.23 9.99 -9.54
N ALA A 48 12.70 8.77 -9.54
CA ALA A 48 11.27 8.53 -9.48
C ALA A 48 10.66 9.17 -8.23
N THR A 49 9.40 9.57 -8.33
CA THR A 49 8.64 10.07 -7.20
C THR A 49 8.50 8.99 -6.13
N ASN A 50 8.27 9.41 -4.89
CA ASN A 50 8.09 8.49 -3.77
C ASN A 50 7.00 7.44 -4.00
N LEU A 51 5.92 7.77 -4.72
CA LEU A 51 4.87 6.80 -5.04
C LEU A 51 5.31 5.81 -6.12
N GLU A 52 5.98 6.29 -7.17
CA GLU A 52 6.51 5.41 -8.22
C GLU A 52 7.49 4.39 -7.63
N LYS A 53 8.27 4.78 -6.61
CA LYS A 53 9.20 3.90 -5.88
C LYS A 53 8.55 2.70 -5.19
N VAL A 54 7.27 2.79 -4.87
CA VAL A 54 6.52 1.71 -4.20
C VAL A 54 5.34 1.22 -5.00
N ARG A 55 5.12 1.74 -6.22
CA ARG A 55 3.94 1.45 -7.03
C ARG A 55 3.76 -0.05 -7.25
N HIS A 56 4.83 -0.73 -7.64
CA HIS A 56 4.79 -2.18 -7.85
C HIS A 56 4.35 -3.00 -6.62
N TYR A 57 4.72 -2.58 -5.41
CA TYR A 57 4.21 -3.20 -4.18
C TYR A 57 2.72 -2.89 -3.96
N LEU A 58 2.28 -1.67 -4.27
CA LEU A 58 0.88 -1.28 -4.15
C LEU A 58 -0.03 -2.01 -5.15
N GLU A 59 0.45 -2.25 -6.37
CA GLU A 59 -0.26 -3.03 -7.38
C GLU A 59 -0.33 -4.52 -6.97
N ALA A 60 0.79 -5.12 -6.54
CA ALA A 60 0.78 -6.48 -6.02
C ALA A 60 -0.15 -6.62 -4.80
N PHE A 61 -0.09 -5.67 -3.86
CA PHE A 61 -1.04 -5.59 -2.75
C PHE A 61 -2.49 -5.49 -3.26
N HIS A 62 -2.72 -4.74 -4.34
CA HIS A 62 -4.05 -4.54 -4.87
C HIS A 62 -4.68 -5.84 -5.33
N HIS A 63 -3.96 -6.60 -6.15
CA HIS A 63 -4.39 -7.90 -6.68
C HIS A 63 -4.60 -8.95 -5.58
N LEU A 64 -3.71 -9.01 -4.58
CA LEU A 64 -3.88 -9.93 -3.43
C LEU A 64 -5.18 -9.66 -2.66
N CYS A 65 -5.58 -8.40 -2.54
CA CYS A 65 -6.84 -8.05 -1.91
C CYS A 65 -8.06 -8.42 -2.77
N GLU A 66 -7.97 -8.40 -4.11
CA GLU A 66 -9.07 -8.81 -5.00
C GLU A 66 -9.36 -10.32 -4.85
N VAL A 67 -8.32 -11.13 -4.71
CA VAL A 67 -8.43 -12.58 -4.43
C VAL A 67 -8.61 -12.92 -2.95
N LYS A 68 -8.70 -11.90 -2.08
CA LYS A 68 -8.87 -12.03 -0.62
C LYS A 68 -7.75 -12.79 0.08
N ASP A 69 -6.54 -12.77 -0.48
CA ASP A 69 -5.35 -13.30 0.16
C ASP A 69 -4.76 -12.28 1.15
N TRP A 70 -5.44 -12.17 2.28
CA TRP A 70 -5.15 -11.16 3.30
C TRP A 70 -3.79 -11.37 3.98
N ASN A 71 -3.31 -12.62 4.06
CA ASN A 71 -2.01 -12.93 4.66
C ASN A 71 -0.85 -12.51 3.74
N SER A 72 -0.99 -12.72 2.44
CA SER A 72 -0.02 -12.20 1.48
C SER A 72 -0.09 -10.67 1.42
N ALA A 73 -1.30 -10.10 1.38
CA ALA A 73 -1.50 -8.65 1.34
C ALA A 73 -0.90 -7.92 2.55
N LYS A 74 -1.10 -8.45 3.78
CA LYS A 74 -0.49 -7.87 4.99
C LYS A 74 1.04 -7.99 4.97
N THR A 75 1.59 -9.04 4.37
CA THR A 75 3.06 -9.22 4.26
C THR A 75 3.66 -8.08 3.44
N ILE A 76 2.97 -7.64 2.39
CA ILE A 76 3.39 -6.46 1.63
C ILE A 76 3.22 -5.18 2.47
N LEU A 77 2.04 -4.94 3.05
CA LEU A 77 1.76 -3.65 3.67
C LEU A 77 2.47 -3.44 5.02
N LEU A 78 2.45 -4.45 5.88
CA LEU A 78 2.91 -4.40 7.28
C LEU A 78 4.38 -4.85 7.40
N ASP A 79 4.73 -6.06 6.94
CA ASP A 79 6.07 -6.60 7.14
C ASP A 79 7.14 -5.82 6.36
N ARG A 80 6.83 -5.41 5.12
CA ARG A 80 7.72 -4.53 4.33
C ARG A 80 7.58 -3.07 4.70
N GLN A 81 6.69 -2.75 5.65
CA GLN A 81 6.49 -1.41 6.20
C GLN A 81 6.12 -0.36 5.15
N ILE A 82 5.44 -0.77 4.07
CA ILE A 82 4.98 0.15 3.01
C ILE A 82 4.06 1.21 3.62
N GLY A 83 3.19 0.84 4.57
CA GLY A 83 2.37 1.81 5.30
C GLY A 83 3.20 2.89 6.01
N SER A 84 4.27 2.51 6.69
CA SER A 84 5.19 3.45 7.36
C SER A 84 5.97 4.35 6.38
N GLN A 85 6.34 3.80 5.22
CA GLN A 85 6.99 4.58 4.15
C GLN A 85 6.04 5.64 3.58
N LEU A 86 4.79 5.26 3.29
CA LEU A 86 3.76 6.19 2.83
C LEU A 86 3.50 7.29 3.86
N GLN A 87 3.48 6.95 5.16
CA GLN A 87 3.38 7.94 6.23
C GLN A 87 4.54 8.93 6.19
N THR A 88 5.78 8.44 6.08
CA THR A 88 7.00 9.26 6.04
C THR A 88 6.99 10.22 4.86
N TRP A 89 6.44 9.79 3.73
CA TRP A 89 6.30 10.62 2.52
C TRP A 89 5.03 11.45 2.46
N SER A 90 4.28 11.52 3.57
CA SER A 90 3.00 12.24 3.67
C SER A 90 1.95 11.80 2.64
N LYS A 91 2.01 10.54 2.19
CA LYS A 91 1.05 9.89 1.29
C LYS A 91 -0.10 9.28 2.08
N TYR A 92 -0.76 10.13 2.87
CA TYR A 92 -1.76 9.69 3.85
C TYR A 92 -3.00 9.11 3.20
N ARG A 93 -3.39 9.56 2.00
CA ARG A 93 -4.58 9.02 1.29
C ARG A 93 -4.34 7.59 0.82
N GLU A 94 -3.20 7.35 0.18
CA GLU A 94 -2.78 6.05 -0.30
C GLU A 94 -2.61 5.08 0.88
N MET A 95 -1.98 5.55 1.96
CA MET A 95 -1.85 4.79 3.20
C MET A 95 -3.21 4.40 3.79
N MET A 96 -4.15 5.36 3.85
CA MET A 96 -5.49 5.14 4.39
C MET A 96 -6.27 4.10 3.57
N ASN A 97 -6.22 4.21 2.23
CA ASN A 97 -6.85 3.24 1.34
C ASN A 97 -6.30 1.82 1.55
N CYS A 98 -4.99 1.67 1.74
CA CYS A 98 -4.38 0.36 1.99
C CYS A 98 -4.87 -0.27 3.30
N TYR A 99 -4.81 0.48 4.40
CA TYR A 99 -5.24 -0.05 5.70
C TYR A 99 -6.74 -0.34 5.75
N GLN A 100 -7.58 0.48 5.10
CA GLN A 100 -9.03 0.23 5.03
C GLN A 100 -9.36 -1.12 4.38
N ARG A 101 -8.60 -1.55 3.37
CA ARG A 101 -8.84 -2.85 2.70
C ARG A 101 -8.50 -4.05 3.57
N LEU A 102 -7.67 -3.90 4.61
CA LEU A 102 -7.27 -5.01 5.48
C LEU A 102 -8.10 -5.14 6.75
N ILE A 103 -8.86 -4.11 7.14
CA ILE A 103 -9.64 -4.14 8.38
C ILE A 103 -10.76 -5.18 8.31
N GLY A 104 -10.92 -5.95 9.39
CA GLY A 104 -11.91 -7.01 9.48
C GLY A 104 -11.47 -8.34 8.85
N HIS A 105 -10.25 -8.41 8.33
CA HIS A 105 -9.72 -9.59 7.64
C HIS A 105 -8.45 -10.17 8.27
N LEU A 106 -7.93 -9.54 9.32
CA LEU A 106 -6.66 -9.92 9.96
C LEU A 106 -6.86 -10.35 11.42
N ASN A 107 -5.78 -10.83 12.05
CA ASN A 107 -5.78 -11.09 13.49
C ASN A 107 -5.75 -9.77 14.29
N ALA A 108 -6.06 -9.86 15.59
CA ALA A 108 -6.18 -8.69 16.45
C ALA A 108 -4.92 -7.81 16.50
N LEU A 109 -3.71 -8.39 16.44
CA LEU A 109 -2.46 -7.61 16.51
C LEU A 109 -2.24 -6.79 15.22
N ASP A 110 -2.46 -7.43 14.09
CA ASP A 110 -2.35 -6.79 12.77
C ASP A 110 -3.45 -5.74 12.60
N GLU A 111 -4.66 -5.98 13.11
CA GLU A 111 -5.74 -5.00 13.12
C GLU A 111 -5.42 -3.77 13.97
N VAL A 112 -4.82 -3.94 15.15
CA VAL A 112 -4.38 -2.79 15.97
C VAL A 112 -3.37 -1.93 15.19
N THR A 113 -2.47 -2.58 14.45
CA THR A 113 -1.49 -1.88 13.59
C THR A 113 -2.18 -1.11 12.49
N CYS A 114 -3.14 -1.72 11.78
CA CYS A 114 -3.92 -1.06 10.72
C CYS A 114 -4.74 0.11 11.27
N ASN A 115 -5.43 -0.07 12.39
CA ASN A 115 -6.23 0.97 13.04
C ASN A 115 -5.37 2.15 13.51
N ARG A 116 -4.18 1.88 14.06
CA ARG A 116 -3.21 2.94 14.41
C ARG A 116 -2.75 3.70 13.17
N GLY A 117 -2.46 2.99 12.08
CA GLY A 117 -2.13 3.58 10.79
C GLY A 117 -3.23 4.50 10.26
N LEU A 118 -4.49 4.06 10.30
CA LEU A 118 -5.64 4.90 9.95
C LEU A 118 -5.80 6.11 10.86
N GLY A 119 -5.70 5.93 12.18
CA GLY A 119 -5.78 7.03 13.14
C GLY A 119 -4.75 8.13 12.83
N ASN A 120 -3.52 7.73 12.53
CA ASN A 120 -2.48 8.66 12.08
C ASN A 120 -2.87 9.34 10.76
N ALA A 121 -3.36 8.59 9.77
CA ALA A 121 -3.79 9.16 8.49
C ALA A 121 -4.87 10.23 8.67
N TYR A 122 -5.92 9.93 9.44
CA TYR A 122 -7.01 10.85 9.73
C TYR A 122 -6.52 12.10 10.47
N PHE A 123 -5.68 11.92 11.48
CA PHE A 123 -5.08 13.02 12.23
C PHE A 123 -4.32 13.99 11.31
N PHE A 124 -3.43 13.48 10.47
CA PHE A 124 -2.63 14.33 9.57
C PHE A 124 -3.46 14.95 8.45
N LEU A 125 -4.46 14.25 7.90
CA LEU A 125 -5.37 14.81 6.90
C LEU A 125 -6.25 15.93 7.48
N CYS A 126 -6.64 15.83 8.75
CA CYS A 126 -7.42 16.86 9.42
C CYS A 126 -6.59 18.11 9.74
N ILE A 127 -5.31 17.95 10.07
CA ILE A 127 -4.41 19.06 10.45
C ILE A 127 -3.81 19.75 9.22
N TYR A 128 -3.62 19.01 8.12
CA TYR A 128 -3.08 19.54 6.87
C TYR A 128 -4.08 19.42 5.70
N PRO A 129 -5.30 19.99 5.79
CA PRO A 129 -6.29 19.91 4.72
C PRO A 129 -5.80 20.58 3.42
N SER A 130 -4.84 21.50 3.52
CA SER A 130 -4.34 22.36 2.44
C SER A 130 -3.54 21.65 1.34
N PHE A 131 -3.12 20.40 1.53
CA PHE A 131 -2.46 19.63 0.46
C PHE A 131 -3.42 19.15 -0.64
N VAL A 132 -4.73 19.27 -0.42
CA VAL A 132 -5.77 18.80 -1.35
C VAL A 132 -6.11 19.85 -2.42
N THR A 133 -5.82 21.13 -2.20
CA THR A 133 -6.33 22.22 -3.06
C THR A 133 -5.28 22.87 -3.98
N LEU A 134 -3.98 22.58 -3.83
CA LEU A 134 -2.95 23.23 -4.67
C LEU A 134 -2.71 22.56 -6.04
N GLY A 135 -3.36 21.43 -6.35
CA GLY A 135 -3.17 20.70 -7.61
C GLY A 135 -4.13 21.07 -8.74
N ARG A 136 -5.35 21.53 -8.45
CA ARG A 136 -6.33 22.00 -9.46
C ARG A 136 -7.33 22.94 -8.79
N GLY A 137 -7.24 24.24 -9.12
CA GLY A 137 -8.33 25.22 -9.03
C GLY A 137 -8.96 25.44 -7.64
N LYS A 138 -8.75 26.65 -7.09
CA LYS A 138 -9.44 27.26 -5.95
C LYS A 138 -10.79 26.61 -5.56
N VAL A 139 -10.85 26.04 -4.35
CA VAL A 139 -12.09 26.00 -3.56
C VAL A 139 -11.73 26.37 -2.12
N GLU A 140 -12.28 27.50 -1.66
CA GLU A 140 -12.26 27.93 -0.27
C GLU A 140 -13.12 26.97 0.56
N ILE A 141 -12.52 26.19 1.45
CA ILE A 141 -13.26 25.49 2.50
C ILE A 141 -13.28 26.43 3.72
N ARG A 142 -14.41 27.12 3.92
CA ARG A 142 -14.66 27.85 5.17
C ARG A 142 -14.87 26.83 6.28
N VAL A 143 -13.84 26.62 7.12
CA VAL A 143 -14.01 25.93 8.39
C VAL A 143 -14.78 26.87 9.31
N ASN A 144 -16.04 26.55 9.54
CA ASN A 144 -16.90 27.28 10.48
C ASN A 144 -16.37 27.02 11.89
N GLN A 145 -15.56 27.93 12.44
CA GLN A 145 -15.20 27.89 13.86
C GLN A 145 -16.41 28.33 14.69
N GLY A 146 -17.29 27.38 14.95
CA GLY A 146 -18.38 27.52 15.89
C GLY A 146 -18.01 26.96 17.24
N TYR A 147 -17.22 27.70 18.04
CA TYR A 147 -17.30 27.68 19.50
C TYR A 147 -16.87 29.06 20.01
N LYS A 148 -17.85 29.94 20.22
CA LYS A 148 -17.72 31.06 21.16
C LYS A 148 -18.30 30.60 22.49
N ASN A 149 -17.46 30.54 23.52
CA ASN A 149 -17.91 30.64 24.90
C ASN A 149 -18.32 32.09 25.18
#